data_AF-A0A261RGD0-F1
#
_entry.id   AF-A0A261RGD0-F1
#
_cell.length_a   1.000
_cell.length_b   1.000
_cell.length_c   1.000
_cell.angle_alpha   90.00
_cell.angle_beta   90.00
_cell.angle_gamma   90.00
#
_symmetry.space_group_name_H-M   'P 1'
#
loop_
_entity.id
_entity.type
_entity.pdbx_description
1 polymer ?
#
loop_
_entity_poly.entity_id
_entity_poly.type
_entity_poly.pdbx_seq_one_letter_code
_entity_poly.pdbx_strand_id
1 'polypeptide(L)'
;MAKTPDIQAQRRANLKSLVTQRGDLASLAKAMGLAASSYLSQMAGGHRTISDDTARAIERAAGKPVRWLDEDHTARKPARQVANDTSFVQGAVQAVVAAQQELNASITPEKYAEIVQLVYELAQLEEAISPDYAKRLVKLTM
;
A
#
# COMPACT_ATOMS: atom_id res chain seq x y z
N MET A 1 -13.02 23.87 19.17
CA MET A 1 -12.91 22.51 19.74
C MET A 1 -12.48 21.57 18.61
N ALA A 2 -11.20 21.19 18.57
CA ALA A 2 -10.70 20.28 17.56
C ALA A 2 -11.34 18.90 17.76
N LYS A 3 -11.94 18.34 16.71
CA LYS A 3 -12.56 17.02 16.68
C LYS A 3 -11.44 16.01 16.97
N THR A 4 -11.35 15.48 18.19
CA THR A 4 -10.44 14.37 18.50
C THR A 4 -10.72 13.27 17.47
N PRO A 5 -9.72 12.78 16.71
CA PRO A 5 -9.95 11.68 15.79
C PRO A 5 -10.57 10.53 16.59
N ASP A 6 -11.70 10.00 16.13
CA ASP A 6 -12.41 8.94 16.84
C ASP A 6 -11.56 7.67 16.80
N ILE A 7 -10.71 7.51 17.81
CA ILE A 7 -9.83 6.34 17.99
C ILE A 7 -10.65 5.05 17.94
N GLN A 8 -11.92 5.07 18.36
CA GLN A 8 -12.78 3.91 18.28
C GLN A 8 -13.15 3.59 16.83
N ALA A 9 -13.46 4.58 16.00
CA ALA A 9 -13.65 4.37 14.57
C ALA A 9 -12.38 3.83 13.90
N GLN A 10 -11.22 4.34 14.28
CA GLN A 10 -9.92 3.89 13.75
C GLN A 10 -9.65 2.43 14.06
N ARG A 11 -9.75 2.05 15.35
CA ARG A 11 -9.58 0.67 15.80
C ARG A 11 -10.54 -0.29 15.09
N ARG A 12 -11.78 0.11 14.85
CA ARG A 12 -12.78 -0.70 14.12
C ARG A 12 -12.39 -0.90 12.66
N ALA A 13 -11.97 0.17 11.97
CA ALA A 13 -11.54 0.09 10.58
C ALA A 13 -10.31 -0.83 10.44
N ASN A 14 -9.34 -0.68 11.33
CA ASN A 14 -8.13 -1.49 11.36
C ASN A 14 -8.41 -2.96 11.73
N LEU A 15 -9.33 -3.22 12.66
CA LEU A 15 -9.78 -4.57 12.99
C LEU A 15 -10.43 -5.25 11.77
N LYS A 16 -11.30 -4.55 11.03
CA LYS A 16 -11.87 -5.09 9.79
C LYS A 16 -10.79 -5.40 8.75
N SER A 17 -9.81 -4.52 8.59
CA SER A 17 -8.68 -4.74 7.69
C SER A 17 -7.87 -5.99 8.07
N LEU A 18 -7.59 -6.21 9.36
CA LEU A 18 -6.91 -7.42 9.84
C LEU A 18 -7.68 -8.70 9.53
N VAL A 19 -9.00 -8.65 9.70
CA VAL A 19 -9.87 -9.79 9.39
C VAL A 19 -9.82 -10.11 7.91
N THR A 20 -9.93 -9.10 7.04
CA THR A 20 -9.83 -9.29 5.59
C THR A 20 -8.46 -9.84 5.19
N GLN A 21 -7.37 -9.36 5.79
CA GLN A 21 -6.01 -9.85 5.51
C GLN A 21 -5.79 -11.31 5.95
N ARG A 22 -6.40 -11.75 7.05
CA ARG A 22 -6.27 -13.13 7.56
C ARG A 22 -7.32 -14.08 7.00
N GLY A 23 -8.38 -13.56 6.41
CA GLY A 23 -9.49 -14.32 5.82
C GLY A 23 -10.62 -14.69 6.79
N ASP A 24 -10.41 -14.68 8.11
CA ASP A 24 -11.44 -15.10 9.07
C ASP A 24 -11.29 -14.52 10.49
N LEU A 25 -12.42 -14.08 11.08
CA LEU A 25 -12.53 -13.65 12.48
C LEU A 25 -12.34 -14.80 13.48
N ALA A 26 -12.76 -16.01 13.15
CA ALA A 26 -12.69 -17.12 14.10
C ALA A 26 -11.25 -17.55 14.37
N SER A 27 -10.38 -17.47 13.36
CA SER A 27 -8.93 -17.63 13.54
C SER A 27 -8.33 -16.62 14.54
N LEU A 28 -8.75 -15.35 14.46
CA LEU A 28 -8.30 -14.29 15.36
C LEU A 28 -8.86 -14.48 16.77
N ALA A 29 -10.13 -14.86 16.89
CA ALA A 29 -10.75 -15.18 18.19
C ALA A 29 -10.04 -16.34 18.89
N LYS A 30 -9.72 -17.40 18.15
CA LYS A 30 -8.96 -18.55 18.67
C LYS A 30 -7.56 -18.16 19.12
N ALA A 31 -6.87 -17.30 18.37
CA ALA A 31 -5.56 -16.76 18.75
C ALA A 31 -5.62 -15.88 20.02
N MET A 32 -6.77 -15.27 20.31
CA MET A 32 -7.02 -14.54 21.55
C MET A 32 -7.52 -15.43 22.71
N GLY A 33 -7.70 -16.73 22.50
CA GLY A 33 -8.27 -17.64 23.49
C GLY A 33 -9.78 -17.43 23.74
N LEU A 34 -10.49 -16.79 22.80
CA LEU A 34 -11.93 -16.56 22.91
C LEU A 34 -12.70 -17.77 22.39
N ALA A 35 -13.77 -18.14 23.09
CA ALA A 35 -14.64 -19.26 22.72
C ALA A 35 -15.47 -19.01 21.46
N ALA A 36 -15.75 -17.75 21.12
CA ALA A 36 -16.56 -17.38 19.96
C ALA A 36 -16.07 -16.10 19.28
N SER A 37 -16.21 -16.04 17.95
CA SER A 37 -15.93 -14.86 17.12
C SER A 37 -16.97 -13.74 17.28
N SER A 38 -18.08 -14.01 17.95
CA SER A 38 -19.16 -13.04 18.22
C SER A 38 -18.66 -11.81 18.98
N TYR A 39 -17.72 -11.99 19.89
CA TYR A 39 -17.11 -10.89 20.67
C TYR A 39 -16.35 -9.91 19.76
N LEU A 40 -15.55 -10.44 18.82
CA LEU A 40 -14.82 -9.62 17.84
C LEU A 40 -15.76 -9.03 16.78
N SER A 41 -16.81 -9.76 16.39
CA SER A 41 -17.83 -9.27 15.47
C SER A 41 -18.60 -8.06 16.03
N GLN A 42 -18.96 -8.09 17.33
CA GLN A 42 -19.59 -6.95 17.99
C GLN A 42 -18.68 -5.71 18.03
N MET A 43 -17.37 -5.91 18.21
CA MET A 43 -16.39 -4.82 18.15
C MET A 43 -16.24 -4.27 16.72
N ALA A 44 -16.09 -5.15 15.73
CA ALA A 44 -15.99 -4.75 14.33
C ALA A 44 -17.26 -4.04 13.83
N GLY A 45 -18.43 -4.47 14.31
CA GLY A 45 -19.73 -3.84 14.03
C GLY A 45 -19.99 -2.54 14.80
N GLY A 46 -19.15 -2.18 15.77
CA GLY A 46 -19.32 -0.97 16.57
C GLY A 46 -20.38 -1.06 17.67
N HIS A 47 -20.94 -2.26 17.91
CA HIS A 47 -21.85 -2.52 19.03
C HIS A 47 -21.12 -2.55 20.38
N ARG A 48 -19.79 -2.74 20.36
CA ARG A 48 -18.92 -2.75 21.53
C ARG A 48 -17.68 -1.87 21.29
N THR A 49 -17.27 -1.15 22.32
CA THR A 49 -16.03 -0.36 22.32
C THR A 49 -14.80 -1.26 22.41
N ILE A 50 -13.72 -0.84 21.74
CA ILE A 50 -12.42 -1.49 21.80
C ILE A 50 -11.59 -0.75 22.85
N SER A 51 -11.52 -1.31 24.05
CA SER A 51 -10.66 -0.79 25.12
C SER A 51 -9.18 -0.91 24.74
N ASP A 52 -8.31 -0.16 25.40
CA ASP A 52 -6.87 -0.23 25.18
C ASP A 52 -6.34 -1.64 25.41
N ASP A 53 -6.74 -2.29 26.51
CA ASP A 53 -6.33 -3.66 26.82
C ASP A 53 -6.75 -4.66 25.74
N THR A 54 -7.98 -4.50 25.22
CA THR A 54 -8.48 -5.32 24.12
C THR A 54 -7.70 -5.04 22.83
N ALA A 55 -7.39 -3.78 22.51
CA ALA A 55 -6.60 -3.43 21.34
C ALA A 55 -5.22 -4.11 21.39
N ARG A 56 -4.53 -4.05 22.54
CA ARG A 56 -3.24 -4.72 22.73
C ARG A 56 -3.36 -6.25 22.64
N ALA A 57 -4.45 -6.83 23.13
CA ALA A 57 -4.70 -8.25 22.98
C ALA A 57 -4.89 -8.67 21.51
N ILE A 58 -5.65 -7.89 20.74
CA ILE A 58 -5.84 -8.10 19.30
C ILE A 58 -4.51 -7.97 18.55
N GLU A 59 -3.71 -6.94 18.83
CA GLU A 59 -2.40 -6.72 18.20
C GLU A 59 -1.46 -7.91 18.43
N ARG A 60 -1.37 -8.41 19.67
CA ARG A 60 -0.58 -9.61 20.01
C ARG A 60 -1.08 -10.85 19.26
N ALA A 61 -2.39 -11.08 19.24
CA ALA A 61 -2.98 -12.22 18.54
C ALA A 61 -2.84 -12.12 17.01
N ALA A 62 -2.68 -10.91 16.49
CA ALA A 62 -2.44 -10.63 15.08
C ALA A 62 -0.95 -10.54 14.71
N GLY A 63 -0.03 -10.65 15.69
CA GLY A 63 1.42 -10.50 15.47
C GLY A 63 1.81 -9.09 14.98
N LYS A 64 1.04 -8.07 15.35
CA LYS A 64 1.28 -6.67 14.97
C LYS A 64 2.02 -5.91 16.08
N PRO A 65 2.76 -4.83 15.73
CA PRO A 65 3.39 -3.99 16.73
C PRO A 65 2.34 -3.35 17.65
N VAL A 66 2.78 -2.99 18.85
CA VAL A 66 1.95 -2.26 19.82
C VAL A 66 1.55 -0.91 19.20
N ARG A 67 0.28 -0.52 19.34
CA ARG A 67 -0.35 0.68 18.75
C ARG A 67 -0.70 0.58 17.28
N TRP A 68 -0.49 -0.56 16.64
CA TRP A 68 -0.90 -0.76 15.25
C TRP A 68 -2.39 -0.50 15.01
N LEU A 69 -3.30 -0.86 15.93
CA LEU A 69 -4.73 -0.58 15.77
C LEU A 69 -5.08 0.91 15.90
N ASP A 70 -4.21 1.69 16.53
CA ASP A 70 -4.38 3.13 16.74
C ASP A 70 -3.79 3.96 15.59
N GLU A 71 -2.94 3.34 14.78
CA GLU A 71 -2.28 3.99 13.64
C GLU A 71 -3.25 4.20 12.47
N ASP A 72 -3.04 5.31 11.76
CA ASP A 72 -3.78 5.60 10.53
C ASP A 72 -3.24 4.78 9.35
N HIS A 73 -3.89 3.65 9.07
CA HIS A 73 -3.59 2.84 7.89
C HIS A 73 -4.43 3.22 6.66
N THR A 74 -5.33 4.21 6.77
CA THR A 74 -6.15 4.67 5.62
C THR A 74 -5.33 5.51 4.64
N ALA A 75 -4.29 6.20 5.13
CA ALA A 75 -3.32 6.91 4.31
C ALA A 75 -2.29 5.98 3.65
N ARG A 76 -2.19 4.72 4.11
CA ARG A 76 -1.42 3.70 3.41
C ARG A 76 -2.27 3.25 2.23
N LYS A 77 -2.18 4.00 1.11
CA LYS A 77 -2.62 3.56 -0.22
C LYS A 77 -2.34 2.06 -0.27
N PRO A 78 -3.33 1.19 -0.61
CA PRO A 78 -3.05 -0.22 -0.78
C PRO A 78 -1.80 -0.26 -1.65
N ALA A 79 -0.74 -0.96 -1.22
CA ALA A 79 0.45 -1.15 -2.03
C ALA A 79 -0.10 -1.51 -3.40
N ARG A 80 0.03 -0.55 -4.34
CA ARG A 80 -0.82 -0.49 -5.54
C ARG A 80 -0.68 -1.87 -6.10
N GLN A 81 -1.76 -2.65 -6.12
CA GLN A 81 -1.74 -3.89 -6.89
C GLN A 81 -1.34 -3.37 -8.25
N VAL A 82 -0.10 -3.65 -8.63
CA VAL A 82 0.45 -3.25 -9.90
C VAL A 82 -0.40 -4.07 -10.84
N ALA A 83 -1.54 -3.51 -11.24
CA ALA A 83 -2.15 -3.87 -12.48
C ALA A 83 -0.99 -3.69 -13.44
N ASN A 84 -0.37 -4.81 -13.80
CA ASN A 84 0.71 -4.87 -14.77
C ASN A 84 0.05 -4.49 -16.08
N ASP A 85 -0.24 -3.20 -16.20
CA ASP A 85 -0.86 -2.62 -17.34
C ASP A 85 0.29 -2.56 -18.34
N THR A 86 0.36 -3.65 -19.11
CA THR A 86 1.41 -3.95 -20.07
C THR A 86 1.54 -2.83 -21.09
N SER A 87 0.49 -2.03 -21.27
CA SER A 87 0.47 -0.79 -22.06
C SER A 87 1.47 0.26 -21.55
N PHE A 88 1.52 0.51 -20.23
CA PHE A 88 2.46 1.47 -19.64
C PHE A 88 3.89 0.96 -19.66
N VAL A 89 4.10 -0.35 -19.50
CA VAL A 89 5.45 -0.94 -19.62
C VAL A 89 5.98 -0.77 -21.05
N GLN A 90 5.16 -1.14 -22.05
CA GLN A 90 5.52 -0.98 -23.45
C GLN A 90 5.79 0.49 -23.81
N GLY A 91 4.94 1.40 -23.33
CA GLY A 91 5.09 2.82 -23.58
C GLY A 91 6.31 3.44 -22.90
N ALA A 92 6.64 3.03 -21.67
CA ALA A 92 7.86 3.46 -20.99
C ALA A 92 9.12 3.00 -21.75
N VAL A 93 9.17 1.74 -22.18
CA VAL A 93 10.26 1.22 -23.02
C VAL A 93 10.40 2.03 -24.31
N GLN A 94 9.31 2.29 -25.02
CA GLN A 94 9.34 3.07 -26.26
C GLN A 94 9.81 4.52 -26.03
N ALA A 95 9.37 5.16 -24.94
CA ALA A 95 9.80 6.52 -24.60
C ALA A 95 11.31 6.60 -24.32
N VAL A 96 11.87 5.59 -23.63
CA VAL A 96 13.31 5.53 -23.35
C VAL A 96 14.11 5.27 -24.62
N VAL A 97 13.68 4.36 -25.49
CA VAL A 97 14.33 4.11 -26.79
C VAL A 97 14.33 5.37 -27.65
N ALA A 98 13.18 6.07 -27.74
CA ALA A 98 13.08 7.32 -28.49
C ALA A 98 14.03 8.39 -27.94
N ALA A 99 14.09 8.54 -26.61
CA ALA A 99 15.02 9.46 -25.96
C ALA A 99 16.49 9.09 -26.20
N GLN A 100 16.82 7.79 -26.19
CA GLN A 100 18.17 7.30 -26.45
C GLN A 100 18.60 7.60 -27.90
N GLN A 101 17.72 7.34 -28.87
CA GLN A 101 17.97 7.61 -30.29
C GLN A 101 18.13 9.12 -30.56
N GLU A 102 17.27 9.94 -29.96
CA GLU A 102 17.31 11.40 -30.16
C GLU A 102 18.57 12.03 -29.54
N LEU A 103 19.03 11.52 -28.40
CA LEU A 103 20.22 12.03 -27.70
C LEU A 103 21.51 11.35 -28.14
N ASN A 104 21.43 10.35 -29.02
CA ASN A 104 22.55 9.50 -29.43
C ASN A 104 23.37 8.97 -28.22
N ALA A 105 22.66 8.59 -27.16
CA ALA A 105 23.25 8.20 -25.88
C ALA A 105 23.56 6.70 -25.85
N SER A 106 24.72 6.32 -25.30
CA SER A 106 25.05 4.93 -25.00
C SER A 106 24.69 4.65 -23.55
N ILE A 107 23.65 3.86 -23.32
CA ILE A 107 23.15 3.50 -21.99
C ILE A 107 23.46 2.03 -21.75
N THR A 108 24.06 1.73 -20.60
CA THR A 108 24.27 0.34 -20.15
C THR A 108 22.93 -0.34 -19.85
N PRO A 109 22.81 -1.67 -20.03
CA PRO A 109 21.57 -2.41 -19.74
C PRO A 109 21.00 -2.17 -18.32
N GLU A 110 21.86 -2.03 -17.31
CA GLU A 110 21.46 -1.76 -15.92
C GLU A 110 20.76 -0.40 -15.78
N LYS A 111 21.43 0.67 -16.20
CA LYS A 111 20.85 2.03 -16.24
C LYS A 111 19.60 2.09 -17.11
N TYR A 112 19.54 1.34 -18.20
CA TYR A 112 18.35 1.30 -19.06
C TYR A 112 17.14 0.74 -18.30
N ALA A 113 17.31 -0.35 -17.55
CA ALA A 113 16.25 -0.92 -16.72
C ALA A 113 15.78 0.07 -15.63
N GLU A 114 16.71 0.77 -14.98
CA GLU A 114 16.39 1.81 -13.99
C GLU A 114 15.58 2.95 -14.60
N ILE A 115 15.99 3.47 -15.76
CA ILE A 115 15.26 4.55 -16.44
C ILE A 115 13.86 4.09 -16.83
N VAL A 116 13.71 2.89 -17.41
CA VAL A 116 12.39 2.35 -17.79
C VAL A 116 11.50 2.20 -16.56
N GLN A 117 12.04 1.71 -15.43
CA GLN A 117 11.30 1.60 -14.19
C GLN A 117 10.82 2.99 -13.70
N LEU A 118 11.70 3.99 -13.70
CA LEU A 118 11.35 5.35 -13.28
C LEU A 118 10.27 5.99 -14.17
N VAL A 119 10.37 5.81 -15.50
CA VAL A 119 9.36 6.29 -16.45
C VAL A 119 8.03 5.58 -16.24
N TYR A 120 8.06 4.26 -15.98
CA TYR A 120 6.87 3.48 -15.68
C TYR A 120 6.18 3.93 -14.39
N GLU A 121 6.95 4.14 -13.32
CA GLU A 121 6.43 4.60 -12.02
C GLU A 121 5.79 5.99 -12.16
N LEU A 122 6.41 6.92 -12.89
CA LEU A 122 5.81 8.22 -13.16
C LEU A 122 4.54 8.09 -14.01
N ALA A 123 4.54 7.25 -15.04
CA ALA A 123 3.38 7.05 -15.88
C ALA A 123 2.18 6.47 -15.11
N GLN A 124 2.43 5.63 -14.11
CA GLN A 124 1.38 5.17 -13.19
C GLN A 124 0.87 6.29 -12.28
N LEU A 125 1.72 7.24 -11.89
CA LEU A 125 1.34 8.36 -11.03
C LEU A 125 0.52 9.42 -11.78
N GLU A 126 0.91 9.72 -13.02
CA GLU A 126 0.28 10.75 -13.86
C GLU A 126 -0.81 10.20 -14.79
N GLU A 127 -0.97 8.87 -14.85
CA GLU A 127 -1.84 8.15 -15.80
C GLU A 127 -1.52 8.47 -17.28
N ALA A 128 -0.30 8.95 -17.55
CA ALA A 128 0.17 9.37 -18.86
C ALA A 128 1.68 9.14 -18.99
N ILE A 129 2.15 8.77 -20.19
CA ILE A 129 3.57 8.62 -20.46
C ILE A 129 4.16 9.98 -20.82
N SER A 130 5.19 10.42 -20.11
CA SER A 130 5.89 11.68 -20.36
C SER A 130 7.23 11.45 -21.10
N PRO A 131 7.32 11.77 -22.40
CA PRO A 131 8.56 11.61 -23.17
C PRO A 131 9.67 12.53 -22.67
N ASP A 132 9.33 13.72 -22.18
CA ASP A 132 10.29 14.69 -21.67
C ASP A 132 10.98 14.19 -20.40
N TYR A 133 10.27 13.44 -19.57
CA TYR A 133 10.85 12.82 -18.38
C TYR A 133 11.89 11.75 -18.75
N ALA A 134 11.59 10.89 -19.73
CA ALA A 134 12.56 9.92 -20.25
C ALA A 134 13.83 10.61 -20.78
N LYS A 135 13.69 11.71 -21.53
CA LYS A 135 14.84 12.50 -22.02
C LYS A 135 15.70 13.07 -20.89
N ARG A 136 15.08 13.57 -19.82
CA ARG A 136 15.82 14.09 -18.65
C ARG A 136 16.62 12.99 -17.96
N LEU A 137 16.04 11.81 -17.78
CA LEU A 137 16.72 10.68 -17.16
C LEU A 137 17.88 10.18 -18.02
N VAL A 138 17.69 10.06 -19.33
CA VAL A 138 18.78 9.69 -20.26
C VAL A 138 19.92 10.70 -20.19
N LYS A 139 19.63 12.00 -20.20
CA LYS A 139 20.66 13.05 -20.04
C LYS A 139 21.43 12.96 -18.72
N LEU A 140 20.77 12.54 -17.64
CA LEU A 140 21.40 12.39 -16.32
C LEU A 140 22.37 11.21 -16.26
N THR A 141 22.22 10.25 -17.18
CA THR A 141 23.04 9.03 -17.24
C THR A 141 24.27 9.12 -18.15
N MET A 142 24.35 10.18 -18.97
CA MET A 142 25.52 10.58 -19.76
C MET A 142 26.57 11.25 -18.87
#